data_AF-A0A7X7XUQ9-F1
#
_entry.id   AF-A0A7X7XUQ9-F1
#
_cell.length_a   1.000
_cell.length_b   1.000
_cell.length_c   1.000
_cell.angle_alpha   90.00
_cell.angle_beta   90.00
_cell.angle_gamma   90.00
#
_symmetry.space_group_name_H-M   'P 1'
#
loop_
_entity.id
_entity.type
_entity.pdbx_description
1 polymer ?
#
loop_
_entity_poly.entity_id
_entity_poly.type
_entity_poly.pdbx_seq_one_letter_code
_entity_poly.pdbx_strand_id
1 'polypeptide(L)'
;MDYMKYKLIKESVRFIELCQMHVLENGMEIKLYDMMTNIKINFLKDMMETEKTNFFLRGRFFNKINNILRIDSLIHSCHYSKKANV
;
A
#
# COMPACT_ATOMS: atom_id res chain seq x y z
N MET A 1 12.87 18.11 8.98
CA MET A 1 12.45 17.39 7.75
C MET A 1 11.73 16.08 8.06
N ASP A 2 12.15 15.37 9.12
CA ASP A 2 11.62 14.03 9.44
C ASP A 2 10.14 14.00 9.82
N TYR A 3 9.61 15.07 10.43
CA TYR A 3 8.17 15.14 10.75
C TYR A 3 7.28 15.16 9.51
N MET A 4 7.65 15.91 8.47
CA MET A 4 6.86 15.97 7.22
C MET A 4 6.93 14.64 6.47
N LYS A 5 8.13 14.03 6.40
CA LYS A 5 8.30 12.68 5.88
C LYS A 5 7.44 11.67 6.63
N TYR A 6 7.51 11.70 7.96
CA TYR A 6 6.72 10.85 8.85
C TYR A 6 5.21 11.01 8.59
N LYS A 7 4.73 12.25 8.55
CA LYS A 7 3.31 12.56 8.31
C LYS A 7 2.88 12.06 6.93
N LEU A 8 3.69 12.29 5.90
CA LEU A 8 3.40 11.84 4.55
C LEU A 8 3.31 10.31 4.45
N ILE A 9 4.28 9.58 5.04
CA ILE A 9 4.23 8.11 5.08
C ILE A 9 2.98 7.64 5.85
N LYS A 10 2.72 8.24 7.01
CA LYS A 10 1.57 7.87 7.85
C LYS A 10 0.24 8.04 7.12
N GLU A 11 0.02 9.19 6.49
CA GLU A 11 -1.24 9.45 5.78
C GLU A 11 -1.34 8.62 4.49
N SER A 12 -0.23 8.36 3.78
CA SER A 12 -0.22 7.44 2.64
C SER A 12 -0.58 6.00 3.04
N VAL A 13 0.01 5.49 4.13
CA VAL A 13 -0.33 4.17 4.70
C VAL A 13 -1.82 4.09 5.03
N ARG A 14 -2.34 5.07 5.78
CA ARG A 14 -3.75 5.11 6.18
C ARG A 14 -4.70 5.17 4.98
N PHE A 15 -4.36 5.96 3.97
CA PHE A 15 -5.16 6.04 2.75
C PHE A 15 -5.22 4.70 2.01
N ILE A 16 -4.08 4.02 1.86
CA ILE A 16 -4.04 2.71 1.18
C ILE A 16 -4.82 1.67 1.98
N GLU A 17 -4.68 1.63 3.32
CA GLU A 17 -5.46 0.73 4.19
C GLU A 17 -6.98 0.91 3.98
N LEU A 18 -7.46 2.16 3.87
CA LEU A 18 -8.87 2.44 3.58
C LEU A 18 -9.30 1.92 2.21
N CYS A 19 -8.50 2.17 1.16
CA CYS A 19 -8.77 1.64 -0.18
C CYS A 19 -8.78 0.10 -0.19
N GLN A 20 -7.85 -0.53 0.53
CA GLN A 20 -7.76 -1.99 0.67
C GLN A 20 -8.99 -2.58 1.36
N MET A 21 -9.48 -1.94 2.43
CA MET A 21 -10.73 -2.36 3.07
C MET A 21 -11.90 -2.29 2.08
N HIS A 22 -12.09 -1.16 1.41
CA HIS A 22 -13.20 -0.98 0.47
C HIS A 22 -13.17 -1.96 -0.70
N VAL A 23 -11.99 -2.28 -1.26
CA VAL A 23 -11.91 -3.25 -2.37
C VAL A 23 -12.15 -4.68 -1.88
N LEU A 24 -11.67 -5.05 -0.69
CA LEU A 24 -11.90 -6.38 -0.11
C LEU A 24 -13.37 -6.61 0.27
N GLU A 25 -14.08 -5.56 0.65
CA GLU A 25 -15.52 -5.60 0.96
C GLU A 25 -16.41 -5.46 -0.29
N ASN A 26 -15.82 -5.46 -1.50
CA ASN A 26 -16.49 -5.18 -2.78
C ASN A 26 -17.17 -3.80 -2.87
N GLY A 27 -16.81 -2.86 -2.00
CA GLY A 27 -17.26 -1.46 -2.05
C GLY A 27 -16.46 -0.59 -3.03
N MET A 28 -15.39 -1.12 -3.63
CA MET A 28 -14.55 -0.43 -4.62
C MET A 28 -14.13 -1.41 -5.71
N GLU A 29 -14.24 -1.00 -6.98
CA GLU A 29 -13.68 -1.77 -8.08
C GLU A 29 -12.15 -1.74 -8.09
N ILE A 30 -11.53 -2.83 -8.53
CA ILE A 30 -10.06 -2.94 -8.55
C ILE A 30 -9.41 -1.88 -9.45
N LYS A 31 -10.03 -1.52 -10.59
CA LYS A 31 -9.51 -0.44 -11.44
C LYS A 31 -9.45 0.91 -10.71
N LEU A 32 -10.45 1.20 -9.87
CA LEU A 32 -10.49 2.42 -9.07
C LEU A 32 -9.48 2.34 -7.93
N TYR A 33 -9.37 1.19 -7.27
CA TYR A 33 -8.32 0.91 -6.29
C TYR A 33 -6.93 1.22 -6.90
N ASP A 34 -6.60 0.62 -8.04
CA ASP A 34 -5.32 0.81 -8.74
C ASP A 34 -5.05 2.28 -9.05
N MET A 35 -6.06 3.00 -9.55
CA MET A 35 -5.95 4.43 -9.85
C MET A 35 -5.63 5.26 -8.60
N MET A 36 -6.21 4.90 -7.44
CA MET A 36 -6.06 5.66 -6.21
C MET A 36 -4.76 5.33 -5.44
N THR A 37 -4.30 4.07 -5.51
CA THR A 37 -3.24 3.55 -4.64
C THR A 37 -1.88 3.43 -5.32
N ASN A 38 -1.80 3.17 -6.63
CA ASN A 38 -0.53 2.82 -7.29
C ASN A 38 0.61 3.80 -7.02
N ILE A 39 0.36 5.10 -7.18
CA ILE A 39 1.37 6.14 -6.94
C ILE A 39 1.86 6.10 -5.48
N LYS A 40 0.96 5.90 -4.52
CA LYS A 40 1.30 5.86 -3.09
C LYS A 40 2.03 4.59 -2.71
N ILE A 41 1.66 3.45 -3.31
CA ILE A 41 2.35 2.18 -3.12
C ILE A 41 3.80 2.30 -3.64
N ASN A 42 4.00 2.85 -4.84
CA ASN A 42 5.33 3.08 -5.39
C ASN A 42 6.14 4.04 -4.51
N PHE A 43 5.53 5.15 -4.09
CA PHE A 43 6.15 6.06 -3.12
C PHE A 43 6.60 5.33 -1.84
N LEU A 44 5.79 4.45 -1.26
CA LEU A 44 6.17 3.69 -0.06
C LEU A 44 7.31 2.70 -0.32
N LYS A 45 7.34 2.05 -1.50
CA LYS A 45 8.45 1.17 -1.90
C LYS A 45 9.75 1.95 -2.02
N ASP A 46 9.73 3.11 -2.69
CA ASP A 46 10.91 3.96 -2.87
C ASP A 46 11.42 4.49 -1.52
N MET A 47 10.50 4.88 -0.63
CA MET A 47 10.84 5.30 0.73
C MET A 47 11.46 4.16 1.54
N MET A 48 10.95 2.93 1.41
CA MET A 48 11.55 1.78 2.08
C MET A 48 12.95 1.47 1.57
N GLU A 49 13.19 1.60 0.26
CA GLU A 49 14.49 1.34 -0.36
C GLU A 49 15.54 2.37 0.06
N THR A 50 15.16 3.65 0.00
CA THR A 50 16.04 4.78 0.36
C THR A 50 16.36 4.84 1.86
N GLU A 51 15.44 4.40 2.72
CA GLU A 51 15.59 4.47 4.18
C GLU A 51 16.02 3.10 4.79
N LYS A 52 16.48 2.12 3.98
CA LYS A 52 17.01 0.82 4.49
C LYS A 52 18.10 0.97 5.55
N THR A 53 18.86 2.06 5.48
CA THR A 53 19.96 2.40 6.39
C THR A 53 19.51 3.26 7.59
N ASN A 54 18.29 3.80 7.56
CA ASN A 54 17.80 4.75 8.57
C ASN A 54 16.87 4.05 9.58
N PHE A 55 17.40 3.79 10.78
CA PHE A 55 16.76 2.97 11.82
C PHE A 55 15.37 3.48 12.25
N PHE A 56 15.12 4.79 12.11
CA PHE A 56 13.92 5.45 12.62
C PHE A 56 12.61 4.99 11.95
N LEU A 57 12.60 4.80 10.63
CA LEU A 57 11.40 4.37 9.90
C LEU A 57 11.24 2.84 9.89
N ARG A 58 12.36 2.12 10.00
CA ARG A 58 12.43 0.66 9.92
C ARG A 58 11.65 -0.04 11.02
N GLY A 59 11.58 0.50 12.24
CA GLY A 59 10.79 -0.11 13.31
C GLY A 59 9.29 0.14 13.18
N ARG A 60 8.88 1.36 12.83
CA ARG A 60 7.48 1.81 12.99
C ARG A 60 6.60 1.54 11.75
N PHE A 61 7.16 1.67 10.55
CA PHE A 61 6.37 1.57 9.32
C PHE A 61 6.68 0.33 8.49
N PHE A 62 7.85 -0.29 8.65
CA PHE A 62 8.26 -1.43 7.84
C PHE A 62 7.22 -2.56 7.84
N ASN A 63 6.73 -2.96 9.02
CA ASN A 63 5.71 -4.00 9.13
C ASN A 63 4.38 -3.58 8.49
N LYS A 64 3.97 -2.32 8.65
CA LYS A 64 2.74 -1.80 8.05
C LYS A 64 2.82 -1.76 6.54
N ILE A 65 3.92 -1.25 5.99
CA ILE A 65 4.12 -1.16 4.54
C ILE A 65 4.22 -2.56 3.95
N ASN A 66 4.96 -3.49 4.56
CA ASN A 66 4.99 -4.88 4.10
C ASN A 66 3.60 -5.53 4.11
N ASN A 67 2.78 -5.25 5.13
CA ASN A 67 1.42 -5.75 5.17
C ASN A 67 0.57 -5.16 4.03
N ILE A 68 0.68 -3.85 3.78
CA ILE A 68 0.05 -3.19 2.64
C ILE A 68 0.45 -3.88 1.33
N LEU A 69 1.75 -4.10 1.11
CA LEU A 69 2.25 -4.73 -0.12
C LEU A 69 1.76 -6.18 -0.28
N ARG A 70 1.64 -6.91 0.83
CA ARG A 70 1.09 -8.26 0.82
C ARG A 70 -0.39 -8.26 0.45
N ILE A 71 -1.19 -7.37 1.05
CA ILE A 71 -2.62 -7.25 0.75
C ILE A 71 -2.83 -6.81 -0.69
N ASP A 72 -2.03 -5.87 -1.18
CA ASP A 72 -2.03 -5.42 -2.57
C ASP A 72 -1.81 -6.60 -3.54
N SER A 73 -0.78 -7.41 -3.30
CA SER A 73 -0.53 -8.63 -4.06
C SER A 73 -1.71 -9.62 -4.00
N LEU A 74 -2.39 -9.74 -2.85
CA LEU A 74 -3.54 -10.62 -2.70
C LEU A 74 -4.74 -10.14 -3.53
N ILE A 75 -5.07 -8.84 -3.45
CA ILE A 75 -6.14 -8.21 -4.24
C ILE A 75 -5.94 -8.50 -5.73
N HIS A 76 -4.72 -8.30 -6.22
CA HIS A 76 -4.37 -8.58 -7.60
C HIS A 76 -4.45 -10.08 -7.94
N SER A 77 -3.90 -10.96 -7.11
CA SER A 77 -3.94 -12.41 -7.36
C SER A 77 -5.37 -12.96 -7.43
N CYS A 78 -6.25 -12.52 -6.52
CA CYS A 78 -7.67 -12.88 -6.52
C CYS A 78 -8.37 -12.39 -7.79
N HIS A 79 -8.05 -11.19 -8.27
CA HIS A 79 -8.63 -10.65 -9.50
C HIS A 79 -8.21 -11.42 -10.76
N TYR A 80 -6.91 -11.74 -10.89
CA TYR A 80 -6.41 -12.53 -12.00
C TYR A 80 -7.00 -13.94 -12.01
N SER A 81 -7.21 -14.55 -10.83
CA SER A 81 -7.89 -15.85 -10.73
C SER A 81 -9.35 -15.81 -11.19
N LYS A 82 -10.09 -14.72 -10.91
CA LYS A 82 -11.47 -14.54 -11.37
C LYS A 82 -11.56 -14.31 -12.88
N LYS A 83 -10.58 -13.64 -13.49
CA LYS A 83 -10.51 -13.45 -14.95
C LYS A 83 -10.12 -14.70 -15.74
N ALA A 84 -9.40 -15.65 -15.14
CA ALA A 84 -8.98 -16.88 -15.83
C ALA A 84 -10.09 -17.95 -15.92
N ASN A 85 -11.19 -17.78 -15.18
CA ASN A 85 -12.34 -18.70 -15.13
C ASN A 85 -13.55 -18.20 -15.95
N VAL A 86 -13.37 -17.22 -16.83
CA VAL A 86 -14.37 -16.68 -17.78
C VAL A 86 -13.82 -16.83 -19.19
#